data_AF-A0A937NMG2-F1
#
_entry.id   AF-A0A937NMG2-F1
#
_cell.length_a   1.000
_cell.length_b   1.000
_cell.length_c   1.000
_cell.angle_alpha   90.00
_cell.angle_beta   90.00
_cell.angle_gamma   90.00
#
_symmetry.space_group_name_H-M   'P 1'
#
loop_
_entity.id
_entity.type
_entity.pdbx_description
1 polymer ?
#
loop_
_entity_poly.entity_id
_entity_poly.type
_entity_poly.pdbx_seq_one_letter_code
_entity_poly.pdbx_strand_id
1 'polypeptide(L)'
;MNERIVAAQRAIEQILAGLHIETVICVDDVYGIEDVDSSVELVIGWFTEALSLGKTKDCSALLEESSFFDVPDDEIWKRRLRDRWQELGAEERITILDNLAVILGTEVEIKRDQESASLLKDLIPKEKLRELSPADWERGKETITEEAVEGKCLLCLFDHNLQGAYGYTDNGGILFLEKMIGSRGNHPVICGLLTHTIKEGDEIARSSQFADEHGLRREDLLVLSKDRLRGPMRFAHGLKMMSLNHARDFLTSRVREIAKEADGQANDELMKVDVYNFDYMVLRSSENEGVWEAETLFRLFEILRRAAFQKEAFTLENRAALDDRIAQIRAIREVEILPDEQEYPPNQRWEIRRLELYEHGDFINQAHLPLELGISLRLGERSTSWLLSPAILWFERTVAGKPKVWCSPG
;
A
#
# COMPACT_ATOMS: atom_id res chain seq x y z
N MET A 1 23.05 -22.53 9.27
CA MET A 1 22.23 -21.54 8.54
C MET A 1 20.83 -22.11 8.46
N ASN A 2 19.84 -21.40 9.01
CA ASN A 2 18.48 -21.90 9.22
C ASN A 2 17.80 -22.12 7.85
N GLU A 3 17.28 -23.31 7.55
CA GLU A 3 16.67 -23.64 6.24
C GLU A 3 15.60 -22.63 5.81
N ARG A 4 14.89 -22.05 6.80
CA ARG A 4 13.89 -21.00 6.59
C ARG A 4 14.46 -19.68 6.08
N ILE A 5 15.67 -19.30 6.50
CA ILE A 5 16.35 -18.08 6.02
C ILE A 5 16.76 -18.27 4.57
N VAL A 6 17.31 -19.43 4.21
CA VAL A 6 17.70 -19.74 2.82
C VAL A 6 16.49 -19.74 1.89
N ALA A 7 15.38 -20.35 2.32
CA ALA A 7 14.14 -20.34 1.56
C ALA A 7 13.59 -18.90 1.38
N ALA A 8 13.64 -18.08 2.42
CA ALA A 8 13.22 -16.68 2.36
C ALA A 8 14.11 -15.83 1.44
N GLN A 9 15.43 -15.96 1.54
CA GLN A 9 16.38 -15.29 0.63
C GLN A 9 16.08 -15.62 -0.83
N ARG A 10 15.88 -16.91 -1.15
CA ARG A 10 15.53 -17.35 -2.51
C ARG A 10 14.19 -16.75 -2.97
N ALA A 11 13.19 -16.71 -2.11
CA ALA A 11 11.89 -16.11 -2.43
C ALA A 11 12.04 -14.59 -2.68
N ILE A 12 12.79 -13.89 -1.84
CA ILE A 12 13.08 -12.45 -1.99
C ILE A 12 13.82 -12.20 -3.31
N GLU A 13 14.86 -12.98 -3.62
CA GLU A 13 15.57 -12.88 -4.89
C GLU A 13 14.66 -13.03 -6.11
N GLN A 14 13.74 -14.00 -6.08
CA GLN A 14 12.76 -14.20 -7.15
C GLN A 14 11.77 -13.03 -7.26
N ILE A 15 11.31 -12.48 -6.13
CA ILE A 15 10.43 -11.30 -6.10
C ILE A 15 11.15 -10.08 -6.69
N LEU A 16 12.38 -9.82 -6.25
CA LEU A 16 13.20 -8.71 -6.74
C LEU A 16 13.49 -8.86 -8.24
N ALA A 17 13.82 -10.06 -8.70
CA ALA A 17 14.04 -10.34 -10.12
C ALA A 17 12.78 -10.12 -10.96
N GLY A 18 11.60 -10.50 -10.45
CA GLY A 18 10.32 -10.32 -11.15
C GLY A 18 9.98 -8.84 -11.42
N LEU A 19 10.47 -7.92 -10.59
CA LEU A 19 10.31 -6.48 -10.78
C LEU A 19 11.53 -5.78 -11.38
N HIS A 20 12.55 -6.53 -11.81
CA HIS A 20 13.83 -5.98 -12.25
C HIS A 20 14.47 -5.04 -11.20
N ILE A 21 14.31 -5.37 -9.91
CA ILE A 21 14.94 -4.64 -8.82
C ILE A 21 16.41 -5.05 -8.72
N GLU A 22 17.29 -4.11 -9.04
CA GLU A 22 18.74 -4.30 -8.95
C GLU A 22 19.27 -3.92 -7.57
N THR A 23 18.73 -2.84 -6.99
CA THR A 23 19.21 -2.28 -5.72
C THR A 23 18.05 -2.08 -4.76
N VAL A 24 18.26 -2.49 -3.50
CA VAL A 24 17.39 -2.23 -2.36
C VAL A 24 18.12 -1.26 -1.44
N ILE A 25 17.49 -0.12 -1.17
CA ILE A 25 18.00 0.92 -0.31
C ILE A 25 17.21 0.87 1.00
N CYS A 26 17.90 0.69 2.11
CA CYS A 26 17.32 0.74 3.45
C CYS A 26 17.82 2.00 4.15
N VAL A 27 16.90 2.85 4.59
CA VAL A 27 17.22 4.06 5.36
C VAL A 27 16.66 3.89 6.76
N ASP A 28 17.57 3.84 7.74
CA ASP A 28 17.29 3.60 9.14
C ASP A 28 18.30 4.41 9.98
N ASP A 29 17.90 4.93 11.13
CA ASP A 29 18.76 5.75 11.98
C ASP A 29 19.87 4.91 12.64
N VAL A 30 19.66 3.61 12.80
CA VAL A 30 20.66 2.65 13.29
C VAL A 30 21.94 2.64 12.44
N TYR A 31 21.84 2.90 11.13
CA TYR A 31 23.01 2.92 10.25
C TYR A 31 23.92 4.13 10.48
N GLY A 32 23.44 5.17 11.17
CA GLY A 32 24.26 6.32 11.58
C GLY A 32 25.12 6.08 12.82
N ILE A 33 24.91 4.96 13.56
CA ILE A 33 25.63 4.68 14.82
C ILE A 33 27.11 4.34 14.56
N GLU A 34 27.43 3.78 13.39
CA GLU A 34 28.81 3.50 12.99
C GLU A 34 29.57 4.77 12.56
N ASP A 35 28.86 5.83 12.16
CA ASP A 35 29.44 7.14 11.90
C ASP A 35 29.65 7.89 13.22
N VAL A 36 30.92 8.03 13.60
CA VAL A 36 31.32 8.62 14.88
C VAL A 36 30.83 10.06 14.97
N ASP A 37 30.89 10.84 13.89
CA ASP A 37 30.54 12.25 13.93
C ASP A 37 29.02 12.47 14.03
N SER A 38 28.22 11.66 13.32
CA SER A 38 26.76 11.74 13.37
C SER A 38 26.17 11.22 14.70
N SER A 39 26.75 10.15 15.25
CA SER A 39 26.33 9.58 16.54
C SER A 39 26.67 10.47 17.75
N VAL A 40 27.78 11.20 17.70
CA VAL A 40 28.17 12.16 18.76
C VAL A 40 27.14 13.27 18.94
N GLU A 41 26.68 13.88 17.85
CA GLU A 41 25.73 15.00 17.92
C GLU A 41 24.35 14.54 18.42
N LEU A 42 23.92 13.32 18.06
CA LEU A 42 22.73 12.70 18.63
C LEU A 42 22.85 12.58 20.15
N VAL A 43 23.95 12.01 20.62
CA VAL A 43 24.21 11.75 22.04
C VAL A 43 24.30 13.07 22.81
N ILE A 44 24.93 14.09 22.24
CA ILE A 44 24.93 15.46 22.80
C ILE A 44 23.50 15.99 22.92
N GLY A 45 22.68 15.84 21.88
CA GLY A 45 21.28 16.26 21.89
C GLY A 45 20.49 15.61 23.01
N TRP A 46 20.60 14.29 23.15
CA TRP A 46 19.90 13.54 24.18
C TRP A 46 20.42 13.81 25.60
N PHE A 47 21.73 13.98 25.79
CA PHE A 47 22.27 14.42 27.09
C PHE A 47 21.76 15.82 27.42
N THR A 48 21.67 16.74 26.45
CA THR A 48 21.14 18.09 26.68
C THR A 48 19.68 18.02 27.15
N GLU A 49 18.87 17.20 26.50
CA GLU A 49 17.47 16.96 26.89
C GLU A 49 17.36 16.34 28.29
N ALA A 50 18.14 15.30 28.58
CA ALA A 50 18.12 14.61 29.87
C ALA A 50 18.57 15.55 31.01
N LEU A 51 19.57 16.39 30.76
CA LEU A 51 20.02 17.43 31.69
C LEU A 51 18.94 18.48 31.92
N SER A 52 18.20 18.88 30.89
CA SER A 52 17.08 19.83 31.01
C SER A 52 15.92 19.26 31.88
N LEU A 53 15.76 17.94 31.89
CA LEU A 53 14.81 17.22 32.75
C LEU A 53 15.33 16.99 34.18
N GLY A 54 16.52 17.49 34.52
CA GLY A 54 17.12 17.37 35.85
C GLY A 54 17.74 16.00 36.16
N LYS A 55 18.05 15.20 35.13
CA LYS A 55 18.59 13.82 35.26
C LYS A 55 20.11 13.75 35.36
N THR A 56 20.77 14.81 35.80
CA THR A 56 22.24 14.95 35.83
C THR A 56 22.97 13.80 36.53
N LYS A 57 22.41 13.27 37.62
CA LYS A 57 23.01 12.14 38.36
C LYS A 57 22.98 10.83 37.57
N ASP A 58 21.90 10.58 36.84
CA ASP A 58 21.73 9.38 36.04
C ASP A 58 22.64 9.46 34.80
N CYS A 59 22.72 10.64 34.16
CA CYS A 59 23.64 10.91 33.06
C CYS A 59 25.12 10.78 33.46
N SER A 60 25.54 11.35 34.60
CA SER A 60 26.92 11.23 35.10
C SER A 60 27.30 9.78 35.43
N ALA A 61 26.33 8.95 35.84
CA ALA A 61 26.57 7.54 36.10
C ALA A 61 26.86 6.73 34.82
N LEU A 62 26.27 7.11 33.68
CA LEU A 62 26.52 6.45 32.38
C LEU A 62 27.95 6.63 31.87
N LEU A 63 28.58 7.75 32.22
CA LEU A 63 29.96 8.06 31.85
C LEU A 63 30.94 7.68 32.97
N GLU A 64 30.49 6.98 34.01
CA GLU A 64 31.29 6.58 35.18
C GLU A 64 32.05 7.76 35.82
N GLU A 65 31.56 8.99 35.66
CA GLU A 65 32.25 10.21 36.06
C GLU A 65 31.27 11.19 36.69
N SER A 66 31.32 11.28 38.02
CA SER A 66 30.31 11.93 38.85
C SER A 66 30.14 13.43 38.56
N SER A 67 31.22 14.07 38.09
CA SER A 67 31.31 15.51 37.81
C SER A 67 31.41 15.84 36.33
N PHE A 68 31.06 14.91 35.43
CA PHE A 68 31.22 15.11 33.99
C PHE A 68 30.48 16.35 33.46
N PHE A 69 29.24 16.53 33.93
CA PHE A 69 28.35 17.64 33.56
C PHE A 69 28.38 18.81 34.53
N ASP A 70 29.23 18.76 35.57
CA ASP A 70 29.30 19.77 36.64
C ASP A 70 30.23 20.93 36.22
N VAL A 71 29.94 21.49 35.04
CA VAL A 71 30.74 22.53 34.39
C VAL A 71 29.86 23.72 34.02
N PRO A 72 30.26 24.99 34.30
CA PRO A 72 29.41 26.16 34.04
C PRO A 72 29.12 26.46 32.57
N ASP A 73 29.87 25.85 31.65
CA ASP A 73 29.79 26.13 30.21
C ASP A 73 29.47 24.83 29.47
N ASP A 74 28.34 24.84 28.76
CA ASP A 74 27.82 23.70 28.04
C ASP A 74 28.76 23.21 26.94
N GLU A 75 29.55 24.11 26.35
CA GLU A 75 30.49 23.75 25.30
C GLU A 75 31.66 22.91 25.82
N ILE A 76 31.97 23.01 27.12
CA ILE A 76 33.07 22.26 27.73
C ILE A 76 32.71 20.78 27.90
N TRP A 77 31.51 20.47 28.42
CA TRP A 77 31.09 19.07 28.56
C TRP A 77 30.77 18.45 27.19
N LYS A 78 30.19 19.20 26.25
CA LYS A 78 29.97 18.73 24.88
C LYS A 78 31.28 18.35 24.21
N ARG A 79 32.32 19.17 24.31
CA ARG A 79 33.64 18.84 23.74
C ARG A 79 34.24 17.60 24.39
N ARG A 80 34.19 17.49 25.73
CA ARG A 80 34.66 16.29 26.46
C ARG A 80 33.91 15.04 26.01
N LEU A 81 32.61 15.17 25.75
CA LEU A 81 31.78 14.07 25.27
C LEU A 81 32.18 13.67 23.85
N ARG A 82 32.47 14.61 22.95
CA ARG A 82 33.02 14.31 21.60
C ARG A 82 34.31 13.51 21.69
N ASP A 83 35.26 14.01 22.49
CA ASP A 83 36.58 13.39 22.66
C ASP A 83 36.43 11.96 23.25
N ARG A 84 35.62 11.82 24.30
CA ARG A 84 35.37 10.52 24.95
C ARG A 84 34.61 9.55 24.04
N TRP A 85 33.66 10.04 23.25
CA TRP A 85 32.88 9.20 22.34
C TRP A 85 33.76 8.60 21.24
N GLN A 86 34.75 9.35 20.75
CA GLN A 86 35.74 8.84 19.79
C GLN A 86 36.57 7.69 20.34
N GLU A 87 36.84 7.69 21.65
CA GLU A 87 37.61 6.65 22.35
C GLU A 87 36.79 5.38 22.68
N LEU A 88 35.47 5.48 22.74
CA LEU A 88 34.57 4.36 23.06
C LEU A 88 34.45 3.36 21.90
N GLY A 89 34.38 2.08 22.24
CA GLY A 89 34.05 1.02 21.29
C GLY A 89 32.57 1.06 20.88
N ALA A 90 32.22 0.45 19.74
CA ALA A 90 30.85 0.40 19.25
C ALA A 90 29.86 -0.19 20.28
N GLU A 91 30.24 -1.25 20.99
CA GLU A 91 29.39 -1.88 22.02
C GLU A 91 29.13 -0.96 23.23
N GLU A 92 30.12 -0.16 23.63
CA GLU A 92 30.00 0.78 24.74
C GLU A 92 29.12 1.98 24.36
N ARG A 93 29.27 2.50 23.14
CA ARG A 93 28.42 3.55 22.58
C ARG A 93 26.95 3.14 22.56
N ILE A 94 26.67 1.91 22.14
CA ILE A 94 25.31 1.35 22.14
C ILE A 94 24.76 1.27 23.56
N THR A 95 25.56 0.78 24.51
CA THR A 95 25.14 0.66 25.92
C THR A 95 24.79 2.04 26.51
N ILE A 96 25.55 3.08 26.18
CA ILE A 96 25.25 4.44 26.63
C ILE A 96 23.95 4.93 25.99
N LEU A 97 23.77 4.77 24.68
CA LEU A 97 22.55 5.16 23.97
C LEU A 97 21.30 4.48 24.55
N ASP A 98 21.35 3.17 24.76
CA ASP A 98 20.25 2.39 25.34
C ASP A 98 19.85 2.89 26.73
N ASN A 99 20.85 3.10 27.60
CA ASN A 99 20.58 3.57 28.95
C ASN A 99 20.07 5.01 28.97
N LEU A 100 20.50 5.83 28.02
CA LEU A 100 20.10 7.22 27.91
C LEU A 100 18.67 7.35 27.36
N ALA A 101 18.28 6.49 26.42
CA ALA A 101 16.89 6.31 26.00
C ALA A 101 15.97 5.96 27.20
N VAL A 102 16.40 5.02 28.05
CA VAL A 102 15.68 4.67 29.28
C VAL A 102 15.50 5.87 30.22
N ILE A 103 16.53 6.72 30.37
CA ILE A 103 16.47 7.92 31.22
C ILE A 103 15.48 8.96 30.69
N LEU A 104 15.45 9.16 29.36
CA LEU A 104 14.55 10.09 28.71
C LEU A 104 13.10 9.61 28.70
N GLY A 105 12.85 8.34 29.00
CA GLY A 105 11.53 7.73 28.84
C GLY A 105 11.10 7.65 27.37
N THR A 106 12.02 7.94 26.46
CA THR A 106 11.88 7.67 25.04
C THR A 106 12.10 6.18 24.89
N GLU A 107 11.08 5.43 24.47
CA GLU A 107 11.28 4.07 23.95
C GLU A 107 12.06 4.19 22.64
N VAL A 108 13.35 4.53 22.70
CA VAL A 108 14.22 4.36 21.55
C VAL A 108 14.51 2.87 21.52
N GLU A 109 13.79 2.17 20.66
CA GLU A 109 13.91 0.72 20.49
C GLU A 109 15.19 0.34 19.74
N ILE A 110 16.33 0.98 20.04
CA ILE A 110 17.63 0.83 19.33
C ILE A 110 18.02 -0.64 19.23
N LYS A 111 17.84 -1.43 20.30
CA LYS A 111 18.09 -2.89 20.26
C LYS A 111 17.21 -3.62 19.26
N ARG A 112 15.92 -3.27 19.18
CA ARG A 112 14.98 -3.91 18.25
C ARG A 112 15.24 -3.48 16.82
N ASP A 113 15.64 -2.23 16.61
CA ASP A 113 15.99 -1.71 15.30
C ASP A 113 17.35 -2.27 14.83
N GLN A 114 18.31 -2.49 15.72
CA GLN A 114 19.56 -3.24 15.44
C GLN A 114 19.30 -4.72 15.13
N GLU A 115 18.43 -5.38 15.89
CA GLU A 115 17.98 -6.74 15.58
C GLU A 115 17.33 -6.77 14.20
N SER A 116 16.49 -5.79 13.88
CA SER A 116 15.79 -5.67 12.60
C SER A 116 16.77 -5.43 11.44
N ALA A 117 17.72 -4.51 11.59
CA ALA A 117 18.76 -4.24 10.61
C ALA A 117 19.64 -5.47 10.35
N SER A 118 20.01 -6.20 11.42
CA SER A 118 20.78 -7.44 11.30
C SER A 118 20.00 -8.54 10.58
N LEU A 119 18.71 -8.72 10.91
CA LEU A 119 17.85 -9.66 10.23
C LEU A 119 17.66 -9.28 8.75
N LEU A 120 17.59 -7.98 8.43
CA LEU A 120 17.46 -7.50 7.07
C LEU A 120 18.72 -7.79 6.23
N LYS A 121 19.92 -7.61 6.81
CA LYS A 121 21.21 -8.04 6.21
C LYS A 121 21.26 -9.52 5.90
N ASP A 122 20.62 -10.34 6.73
CA ASP A 122 20.56 -11.78 6.55
C ASP A 122 19.52 -12.20 5.51
N LEU A 123 18.52 -11.37 5.19
CA LEU A 123 17.43 -11.74 4.27
C LEU A 123 17.63 -11.23 2.84
N ILE A 124 18.28 -10.07 2.69
CA ILE A 124 18.50 -9.45 1.38
C ILE A 124 19.92 -9.78 0.90
N PRO A 125 20.11 -10.15 -0.39
CA PRO A 125 21.44 -10.37 -0.93
C PRO A 125 22.33 -9.15 -0.76
N LYS A 126 23.52 -9.33 -0.17
CA LYS A 126 24.46 -8.23 0.15
C LYS A 126 24.86 -7.40 -1.07
N GLU A 127 24.88 -8.02 -2.26
CA GLU A 127 25.21 -7.35 -3.52
C GLU A 127 24.13 -6.34 -3.96
N LYS A 128 22.91 -6.48 -3.44
CA LYS A 128 21.77 -5.63 -3.77
C LYS A 128 21.40 -4.65 -2.65
N LEU A 129 21.85 -4.88 -1.42
CA LEU A 129 21.48 -4.06 -0.26
C LEU A 129 22.43 -2.87 -0.08
N ARG A 130 21.87 -1.66 -0.07
CA ARG A 130 22.56 -0.42 0.28
C ARG A 130 21.93 0.15 1.55
N GLU A 131 22.72 0.21 2.61
CA GLU A 131 22.29 0.75 3.91
C GLU A 131 22.74 2.20 4.02
N LEU A 132 21.82 3.09 4.37
CA LEU A 132 22.08 4.52 4.45
C LEU A 132 21.52 5.07 5.76
N SER A 133 22.28 5.95 6.42
CA SER A 133 21.72 6.80 7.46
C SER A 133 20.81 7.87 6.84
N PRO A 134 19.93 8.51 7.62
CA PRO A 134 19.14 9.65 7.15
C PRO A 134 19.98 10.79 6.55
N ALA A 135 21.17 11.03 7.10
CA ALA A 135 22.10 12.04 6.59
C ALA A 135 22.73 11.63 5.24
N ASP A 136 23.07 10.35 5.07
CA ASP A 136 23.57 9.83 3.80
C ASP A 136 22.52 9.87 2.71
N TRP A 137 21.28 9.57 3.06
CA TRP A 137 20.14 9.69 2.17
C TRP A 137 19.98 11.12 1.65
N GLU A 138 19.90 12.11 2.54
CA GLU A 138 19.72 13.51 2.12
C GLU A 138 20.91 14.02 1.26
N ARG A 139 22.14 13.54 1.51
CA ARG A 139 23.32 13.85 0.69
C ARG A 139 23.30 13.16 -0.68
N GLY A 140 22.77 11.94 -0.77
CA GLY A 140 22.88 11.06 -1.94
C GLY A 140 21.62 10.90 -2.77
N LYS A 141 20.45 11.40 -2.33
CA LYS A 141 19.14 11.14 -2.96
C LYS A 141 19.05 11.50 -4.43
N GLU A 142 19.74 12.57 -4.87
CA GLU A 142 19.71 13.01 -6.27
C GLU A 142 20.43 11.98 -7.15
N THR A 143 21.64 11.58 -6.75
CA THR A 143 22.40 10.53 -7.44
C THR A 143 21.66 9.19 -7.43
N ILE A 144 21.02 8.84 -6.31
CA ILE A 144 20.22 7.61 -6.19
C ILE A 144 19.02 7.64 -7.15
N THR A 145 18.35 8.79 -7.30
CA THR A 145 17.22 8.91 -8.23
C THR A 145 17.69 8.76 -9.67
N GLU A 146 18.88 9.27 -10.00
CA GLU A 146 19.50 9.13 -11.33
C GLU A 146 19.97 7.70 -11.62
N GLU A 147 20.31 6.90 -10.60
CA GLU A 147 20.64 5.47 -10.74
C GLU A 147 19.44 4.65 -11.25
N ALA A 148 18.20 5.08 -10.96
CA ALA A 148 16.99 4.45 -11.47
C ALA A 148 16.79 4.79 -12.96
N VAL A 149 17.27 3.94 -13.86
CA VAL A 149 17.05 4.09 -15.31
C VAL A 149 16.03 3.09 -15.83
N GLU A 150 15.52 3.32 -17.04
CA GLU A 150 14.61 2.39 -17.71
C GLU A 150 15.23 0.99 -17.79
N GLY A 151 14.59 0.01 -17.14
CA GLY A 151 15.08 -1.37 -17.00
C GLY A 151 15.75 -1.71 -15.66
N LYS A 152 16.01 -0.73 -14.78
CA LYS A 152 16.60 -0.93 -13.44
C LYS A 152 15.73 -0.32 -12.36
N CYS A 153 14.99 -1.16 -11.65
CA CYS A 153 14.09 -0.73 -10.58
C CYS A 153 14.85 -0.59 -9.25
N LEU A 154 14.51 0.45 -8.48
CA LEU A 154 14.99 0.66 -7.11
C LEU A 154 13.86 0.38 -6.12
N LEU A 155 14.19 -0.34 -5.05
CA LEU A 155 13.29 -0.49 -3.89
C LEU A 155 13.86 0.31 -2.72
N CYS A 156 13.14 1.33 -2.27
CA CYS A 156 13.50 2.14 -1.11
C CYS A 156 12.61 1.78 0.08
N LEU A 157 13.22 1.33 1.17
CA LEU A 157 12.57 1.06 2.45
C LEU A 157 13.04 2.11 3.46
N PHE A 158 12.11 2.90 3.99
CA PHE A 158 12.39 3.92 4.99
C PHE A 158 11.80 3.50 6.34
N ASP A 159 12.56 3.62 7.42
CA ASP A 159 11.94 3.61 8.74
C ASP A 159 11.06 4.85 8.91
N HIS A 160 9.86 4.64 9.46
CA HIS A 160 8.90 5.71 9.70
C HIS A 160 9.44 6.68 10.76
N ASN A 161 9.94 6.13 11.87
CA ASN A 161 10.47 6.90 12.98
C ASN A 161 11.99 7.05 12.81
N LEU A 162 12.46 8.27 12.60
CA LEU A 162 13.88 8.57 12.46
C LEU A 162 14.40 9.44 13.61
N GLN A 163 13.69 9.53 14.74
CA GLN A 163 14.10 10.35 15.90
C GLN A 163 15.44 9.90 16.51
N GLY A 164 15.89 8.68 16.25
CA GLY A 164 17.23 8.21 16.62
C GLY A 164 18.35 8.79 15.76
N ALA A 165 18.05 9.66 14.78
CA ALA A 165 19.03 10.48 14.07
C ALA A 165 18.84 11.97 14.40
N TYR A 166 19.96 12.69 14.61
CA TYR A 166 19.94 14.11 14.97
C TYR A 166 19.26 14.97 13.88
N GLY A 167 18.27 15.76 14.28
CA GLY A 167 17.53 16.67 13.39
C GLY A 167 16.35 16.04 12.65
N TYR A 168 15.99 14.80 12.95
CA TYR A 168 14.88 14.09 12.33
C TYR A 168 13.71 13.84 13.32
N THR A 169 12.55 13.48 12.77
CA THR A 169 11.29 13.35 13.53
C THR A 169 10.72 11.95 13.42
N ASP A 170 9.65 11.68 14.18
CA ASP A 170 8.90 10.41 14.19
C ASP A 170 8.17 10.13 12.88
N ASN A 171 8.06 11.15 12.03
CA ASN A 171 7.50 11.08 10.68
C ASN A 171 8.57 11.32 9.60
N GLY A 172 9.87 11.22 9.94
CA GLY A 172 10.96 11.48 9.01
C GLY A 172 10.90 10.58 7.76
N GLY A 173 10.57 9.30 7.94
CA GLY A 173 10.51 8.33 6.83
C GLY A 173 9.43 8.64 5.81
N ILE A 174 8.25 9.08 6.26
CA ILE A 174 7.16 9.41 5.33
C ILE A 174 7.49 10.65 4.51
N LEU A 175 8.16 11.65 5.09
CA LEU A 175 8.63 12.84 4.37
C LEU A 175 9.69 12.47 3.32
N PHE A 176 10.57 11.52 3.60
CA PHE A 176 11.53 11.02 2.59
C PHE A 176 10.82 10.30 1.45
N LEU A 177 9.83 9.47 1.77
CA LEU A 177 9.01 8.77 0.79
C LEU A 177 8.21 9.74 -0.10
N GLU A 178 7.59 10.78 0.48
CA GLU A 178 6.89 11.83 -0.26
C GLU A 178 7.82 12.55 -1.25
N LYS A 179 8.98 13.01 -0.77
CA LYS A 179 9.96 13.69 -1.62
C LYS A 179 10.40 12.79 -2.77
N MET A 180 10.67 11.52 -2.50
CA MET A 180 11.10 10.53 -3.50
C MET A 180 10.01 10.26 -4.53
N ILE A 181 8.76 10.11 -4.11
CA ILE A 181 7.61 9.93 -5.01
C ILE A 181 7.38 11.20 -5.85
N GLY A 182 7.57 12.38 -5.28
CA GLY A 182 7.47 13.65 -6.00
C GLY A 182 8.59 13.87 -7.01
N SER A 183 9.82 13.40 -6.72
CA SER A 183 11.00 13.62 -7.57
C SER A 183 11.26 12.50 -8.57
N ARG A 184 10.70 11.29 -8.40
CA ARG A 184 11.00 10.14 -9.27
C ARG A 184 10.52 10.31 -10.71
N GLY A 185 9.59 11.21 -11.04
CA GLY A 185 9.09 11.36 -12.41
C GLY A 185 8.63 10.01 -13.01
N ASN A 186 9.28 9.57 -14.10
CA ASN A 186 9.05 8.26 -14.75
C ASN A 186 10.01 7.16 -14.30
N HIS A 187 10.90 7.43 -13.35
CA HIS A 187 11.88 6.47 -12.85
C HIS A 187 11.18 5.32 -12.10
N PRO A 188 11.57 4.05 -12.34
CA PRO A 188 10.94 2.88 -11.73
C PRO A 188 11.40 2.73 -10.26
N VAL A 189 10.84 3.55 -9.37
CA VAL A 189 11.15 3.52 -7.93
C VAL A 189 9.93 3.06 -7.13
N ILE A 190 10.13 2.02 -6.33
CA ILE A 190 9.16 1.45 -5.41
C ILE A 190 9.55 1.89 -4.00
N CYS A 191 8.62 2.51 -3.29
CA CYS A 191 8.84 2.98 -1.94
C CYS A 191 7.98 2.19 -0.95
N GLY A 192 8.54 1.91 0.22
CA GLY A 192 7.84 1.30 1.34
C GLY A 192 8.29 1.90 2.66
N LEU A 193 7.41 1.84 3.66
CA LEU A 193 7.78 2.13 5.05
C LEU A 193 8.00 0.82 5.79
N LEU A 194 9.04 0.75 6.61
CA LEU A 194 9.36 -0.41 7.44
C LEU A 194 9.44 0.04 8.89
N THR A 195 8.41 -0.22 9.70
CA THR A 195 8.29 0.39 11.04
C THR A 195 7.91 -0.61 12.12
N HIS A 196 8.41 -0.40 13.35
CA HIS A 196 8.00 -1.15 14.54
C HIS A 196 6.67 -0.64 15.13
N THR A 197 6.21 0.55 14.74
CA THR A 197 5.00 1.20 15.31
C THR A 197 3.69 0.52 14.88
N ILE A 198 3.73 -0.28 13.81
CA ILE A 198 2.57 -0.95 13.23
C ILE A 198 2.72 -2.46 13.40
N LYS A 199 1.63 -3.12 13.80
CA LYS A 199 1.57 -4.57 13.96
C LYS A 199 1.25 -5.25 12.63
N GLU A 200 1.75 -6.48 12.48
CA GLU A 200 1.36 -7.38 11.40
C GLU A 200 -0.18 -7.51 11.37
N GLY A 201 -0.79 -7.23 10.21
CA GLY A 201 -2.25 -7.27 10.00
C GLY A 201 -2.91 -5.89 9.85
N ASP A 202 -2.37 -4.85 10.50
CA ASP A 202 -2.92 -3.47 10.41
C ASP A 202 -2.31 -2.66 9.26
N GLU A 203 -1.30 -3.22 8.58
CA GLU A 203 -0.49 -2.60 7.54
C GLU A 203 -1.29 -1.98 6.40
N ILE A 204 -2.32 -2.66 5.87
CA ILE A 204 -3.12 -2.16 4.74
C ILE A 204 -3.97 -0.96 5.17
N ALA A 205 -4.59 -1.05 6.36
CA ALA A 205 -5.41 0.03 6.90
C ALA A 205 -4.55 1.27 7.17
N ARG A 206 -3.37 1.08 7.76
CA ARG A 206 -2.41 2.16 8.04
C ARG A 206 -1.81 2.75 6.77
N SER A 207 -1.50 1.92 5.77
CA SER A 207 -1.04 2.40 4.45
C SER A 207 -2.10 3.29 3.80
N SER A 208 -3.38 2.90 3.89
CA SER A 208 -4.48 3.72 3.36
C SER A 208 -4.64 5.03 4.12
N GLN A 209 -4.54 4.99 5.45
CA GLN A 209 -4.61 6.17 6.30
C GLN A 209 -3.48 7.16 5.97
N PHE A 210 -2.23 6.69 5.94
CA PHE A 210 -1.09 7.55 5.60
C PHE A 210 -1.17 8.08 4.18
N ALA A 211 -1.64 7.27 3.22
CA ALA A 211 -1.83 7.75 1.86
C ALA A 211 -2.84 8.90 1.81
N ASP A 212 -3.96 8.79 2.53
CA ASP A 212 -5.00 9.82 2.58
C ASP A 212 -4.50 11.08 3.35
N GLU A 213 -3.74 10.92 4.44
CA GLU A 213 -3.18 12.03 5.24
C GLU A 213 -2.11 12.84 4.49
N HIS A 214 -1.31 12.17 3.66
CA HIS A 214 -0.17 12.75 2.95
C HIS A 214 -0.46 13.04 1.47
N GLY A 215 -1.71 12.82 1.02
CA GLY A 215 -2.12 13.04 -0.37
C GLY A 215 -1.39 12.14 -1.38
N LEU A 216 -0.92 10.97 -0.93
CA LEU A 216 -0.24 9.98 -1.76
C LEU A 216 -1.25 9.04 -2.41
N ARG A 217 -0.86 8.44 -3.54
CA ARG A 217 -1.66 7.38 -4.15
C ARG A 217 -1.47 6.10 -3.32
N ARG A 218 -2.55 5.35 -3.08
CA ARG A 218 -2.52 4.13 -2.24
C ARG A 218 -1.62 3.04 -2.82
N GLU A 219 -1.32 3.11 -4.11
CA GLU A 219 -0.42 2.17 -4.77
C GLU A 219 1.07 2.51 -4.57
N ASP A 220 1.37 3.75 -4.20
CA ASP A 220 2.74 4.25 -4.00
C ASP A 220 3.28 4.01 -2.58
N LEU A 221 2.40 3.65 -1.65
CA LEU A 221 2.73 3.46 -0.25
C LEU A 221 2.21 2.11 0.22
N LEU A 222 3.14 1.25 0.65
CA LEU A 222 2.83 0.13 1.53
C LEU A 222 3.70 0.20 2.77
N VAL A 223 3.07 0.06 3.92
CA VAL A 223 3.75 -0.05 5.21
C VAL A 223 3.92 -1.51 5.56
N LEU A 224 5.13 -1.87 5.99
CA LEU A 224 5.47 -3.17 6.53
C LEU A 224 5.89 -3.02 7.99
N SER A 225 5.44 -3.94 8.81
CA SER A 225 5.87 -4.08 10.19
C SER A 225 7.27 -4.68 10.27
N LYS A 226 8.17 -4.08 11.07
CA LYS A 226 9.47 -4.67 11.43
C LYS A 226 9.32 -6.03 12.12
N ASP A 227 8.16 -6.33 12.74
CA ASP A 227 7.89 -7.66 13.32
C ASP A 227 7.94 -8.79 12.28
N ARG A 228 7.67 -8.49 11.00
CA ARG A 228 7.78 -9.47 9.93
C ARG A 228 9.20 -10.00 9.76
N LEU A 229 10.24 -9.23 10.13
CA LEU A 229 11.65 -9.63 10.00
C LEU A 229 12.00 -10.82 10.92
N ARG A 230 11.29 -10.97 12.06
CA ARG A 230 11.46 -12.10 12.97
C ARG A 230 11.00 -13.43 12.35
N GLY A 231 10.13 -13.37 11.34
CA GLY A 231 9.73 -14.50 10.52
C GLY A 231 10.21 -14.30 9.08
N PRO A 232 11.40 -14.80 8.69
CA PRO A 232 11.97 -14.61 7.35
C PRO A 232 10.99 -14.72 6.18
N MET A 233 10.11 -15.73 6.22
CA MET A 233 9.11 -15.97 5.18
C MET A 233 7.93 -14.98 5.23
N ARG A 234 7.57 -14.48 6.41
CA ARG A 234 6.56 -13.42 6.58
C ARG A 234 7.05 -12.08 6.03
N PHE A 235 8.34 -11.80 6.15
CA PHE A 235 8.95 -10.63 5.49
C PHE A 235 8.93 -10.79 3.97
N ALA A 236 9.33 -11.96 3.45
CA ALA A 236 9.21 -12.27 2.01
C ALA A 236 7.76 -12.10 1.52
N HIS A 237 6.76 -12.49 2.33
CA HIS A 237 5.35 -12.27 2.03
C HIS A 237 4.98 -10.78 1.97
N GLY A 238 5.44 -9.98 2.93
CA GLY A 238 5.25 -8.53 2.93
C GLY A 238 5.83 -7.88 1.67
N LEU A 239 7.06 -8.23 1.30
CA LEU A 239 7.70 -7.76 0.06
C LEU A 239 6.96 -8.21 -1.20
N LYS A 240 6.41 -9.43 -1.21
CA LYS A 240 5.55 -9.91 -2.30
C LYS A 240 4.29 -9.05 -2.43
N MET A 241 3.63 -8.72 -1.32
CA MET A 241 2.43 -7.87 -1.34
C MET A 241 2.76 -6.43 -1.78
N MET A 242 3.89 -5.88 -1.34
CA MET A 242 4.40 -4.58 -1.81
C MET A 242 4.62 -4.57 -3.31
N SER A 243 5.31 -5.60 -3.81
CA SER A 243 5.57 -5.81 -5.23
C SER A 243 4.29 -5.92 -6.05
N LEU A 244 3.30 -6.65 -5.55
CA LEU A 244 2.00 -6.81 -6.19
C LEU A 244 1.18 -5.50 -6.17
N ASN A 245 1.24 -4.72 -5.09
CA ASN A 245 0.55 -3.43 -4.99
C ASN A 245 1.07 -2.47 -6.05
N HIS A 246 2.40 -2.39 -6.21
CA HIS A 246 3.02 -1.58 -7.25
C HIS A 246 2.64 -2.06 -8.66
N ALA A 247 2.76 -3.36 -8.94
CA ALA A 247 2.43 -3.91 -10.26
C ALA A 247 0.93 -3.78 -10.62
N ARG A 248 0.06 -3.79 -9.61
CA ARG A 248 -1.39 -3.57 -9.77
C ARG A 248 -1.70 -2.17 -10.29
N ASP A 249 -1.03 -1.12 -9.82
CA ASP A 249 -1.30 0.28 -10.21
C ASP A 249 -1.34 0.44 -11.72
N PHE A 250 -0.32 -0.10 -12.38
CA PHE A 250 -0.19 -0.04 -13.83
C PHE A 250 -1.42 -0.64 -14.53
N LEU A 251 -1.86 -1.84 -14.12
CA LEU A 251 -3.03 -2.48 -14.71
C LEU A 251 -4.29 -1.67 -14.47
N THR A 252 -4.52 -1.21 -13.24
CA THR A 252 -5.73 -0.45 -12.91
C THR A 252 -5.76 0.90 -13.61
N SER A 253 -4.61 1.57 -13.71
CA SER A 253 -4.46 2.84 -14.42
C SER A 253 -4.67 2.66 -15.92
N ARG A 254 -4.10 1.62 -16.54
CA ARG A 254 -4.29 1.35 -17.97
C ARG A 254 -5.73 0.98 -18.32
N VAL A 255 -6.37 0.13 -17.52
CA VAL A 255 -7.79 -0.22 -17.70
C VAL A 255 -8.68 1.02 -17.56
N ARG A 256 -8.38 1.91 -16.62
CA ARG A 256 -9.10 3.18 -16.44
C ARG A 256 -8.95 4.10 -17.66
N GLU A 257 -7.76 4.20 -18.25
CA GLU A 257 -7.53 4.97 -19.49
C GLU A 257 -8.34 4.41 -20.66
N ILE A 258 -8.28 3.09 -20.88
CA ILE A 258 -9.05 2.40 -21.92
C ILE A 258 -10.54 2.63 -21.71
N ALA A 259 -11.03 2.54 -20.47
CA ALA A 259 -12.43 2.80 -20.15
C ALA A 259 -12.84 4.24 -20.48
N LYS A 260 -12.02 5.23 -20.10
CA LYS A 260 -12.30 6.64 -20.37
C LYS A 260 -12.37 6.95 -21.87
N GLU A 261 -11.47 6.36 -22.65
CA GLU A 261 -11.48 6.50 -24.11
C GLU A 261 -12.72 5.82 -24.72
N ALA A 262 -13.06 4.62 -24.25
CA ALA A 262 -14.26 3.89 -24.68
C ALA A 262 -15.56 4.66 -24.36
N ASP A 263 -15.64 5.31 -23.21
CA ASP A 263 -16.78 6.14 -22.82
C ASP A 263 -16.92 7.35 -23.76
N GLY A 264 -15.82 8.00 -24.12
CA GLY A 264 -15.80 9.09 -25.09
C GLY A 264 -16.31 8.64 -26.47
N GLN A 265 -15.78 7.53 -26.98
CA GLN A 265 -16.21 6.96 -28.27
C GLN A 265 -17.67 6.54 -28.27
N ALA A 266 -18.15 5.93 -27.17
CA ALA A 266 -19.55 5.52 -27.06
C ALA A 266 -20.50 6.71 -27.06
N ASN A 267 -20.13 7.80 -26.39
CA ASN A 267 -20.90 9.04 -26.39
C ASN A 267 -20.94 9.66 -27.80
N ASP A 268 -19.81 9.71 -28.49
CA ASP A 268 -19.74 10.22 -29.87
C ASP A 268 -20.59 9.38 -30.84
N GLU A 269 -20.58 8.04 -30.70
CA GLU A 269 -21.42 7.16 -31.51
C GLU A 269 -22.91 7.31 -31.17
N LEU A 270 -23.25 7.45 -29.89
CA LEU A 270 -24.64 7.69 -29.47
C LEU A 270 -25.19 8.98 -30.07
N MET A 271 -24.39 10.05 -30.10
CA MET A 271 -24.77 11.34 -30.69
C MET A 271 -24.91 11.30 -32.22
N LYS A 272 -24.38 10.27 -32.89
CA LYS A 272 -24.56 10.03 -34.34
C LYS A 272 -25.81 9.23 -34.67
N VAL A 273 -26.49 8.65 -33.67
CA VAL A 273 -27.76 7.93 -33.89
C VAL A 273 -28.78 8.92 -34.44
N ASP A 274 -29.14 8.74 -35.70
CA ASP A 274 -30.14 9.59 -36.34
C ASP A 274 -31.55 9.34 -35.78
N VAL A 275 -32.47 10.26 -36.09
CA VAL A 275 -33.85 10.24 -35.58
C VAL A 275 -34.60 8.97 -35.97
N TYR A 276 -34.32 8.36 -37.13
CA TYR A 276 -35.01 7.14 -37.57
C TYR A 276 -34.52 5.93 -36.78
N ASN A 277 -33.21 5.83 -36.58
CA ASN A 277 -32.62 4.80 -35.74
C ASN A 277 -33.04 4.96 -34.28
N PHE A 278 -33.14 6.19 -33.78
CA PHE A 278 -33.64 6.46 -32.44
C PHE A 278 -35.11 6.01 -32.27
N ASP A 279 -36.00 6.37 -33.19
CA ASP A 279 -37.41 5.93 -33.17
C ASP A 279 -37.51 4.40 -33.14
N TYR A 280 -36.75 3.73 -34.01
CA TYR A 280 -36.81 2.28 -34.13
C TYR A 280 -36.18 1.56 -32.93
N MET A 281 -34.94 1.91 -32.57
CA MET A 281 -34.15 1.19 -31.58
C MET A 281 -34.57 1.52 -30.15
N VAL A 282 -35.03 2.76 -29.89
CA VAL A 282 -35.40 3.19 -28.54
C VAL A 282 -36.91 3.13 -28.39
N LEU A 283 -37.68 3.94 -29.12
CA LEU A 283 -39.11 4.10 -28.86
C LEU A 283 -39.92 2.84 -29.20
N ARG A 284 -39.80 2.33 -30.42
CA ARG A 284 -40.57 1.15 -30.87
C ARG A 284 -40.11 -0.14 -30.22
N SER A 285 -38.80 -0.33 -30.01
CA SER A 285 -38.30 -1.52 -29.31
C SER A 285 -38.81 -1.56 -27.88
N SER A 286 -38.75 -0.43 -27.17
CA SER A 286 -39.31 -0.30 -25.83
C SER A 286 -40.80 -0.58 -25.75
N GLU A 287 -41.60 -0.05 -26.69
CA GLU A 287 -43.04 -0.31 -26.76
C GLU A 287 -43.32 -1.81 -26.96
N ASN A 288 -42.57 -2.46 -27.84
CA ASN A 288 -42.73 -3.90 -28.13
C ASN A 288 -42.27 -4.79 -26.96
N GLU A 289 -41.22 -4.41 -26.25
CA GLU A 289 -40.65 -5.16 -25.13
C GLU A 289 -41.34 -4.84 -23.79
N GLY A 290 -42.12 -3.76 -23.72
CA GLY A 290 -42.74 -3.27 -22.49
C GLY A 290 -41.72 -2.70 -21.50
N VAL A 291 -40.61 -2.15 -21.99
CA VAL A 291 -39.50 -1.62 -21.20
C VAL A 291 -39.47 -0.10 -21.32
N TRP A 292 -39.02 0.59 -20.27
CA TRP A 292 -38.90 2.04 -20.29
C TRP A 292 -37.89 2.52 -21.35
N GLU A 293 -38.23 3.55 -22.14
CA GLU A 293 -37.42 4.06 -23.24
C GLU A 293 -36.03 4.54 -22.80
N ALA A 294 -35.94 5.17 -21.63
CA ALA A 294 -34.64 5.59 -21.09
C ALA A 294 -33.75 4.39 -20.72
N GLU A 295 -34.35 3.27 -20.27
CA GLU A 295 -33.60 2.04 -20.01
C GLU A 295 -33.03 1.47 -21.31
N THR A 296 -33.81 1.44 -22.40
CA THR A 296 -33.31 1.05 -23.71
C THR A 296 -32.20 1.97 -24.21
N LEU A 297 -32.28 3.27 -23.92
CA LEU A 297 -31.21 4.22 -24.22
C LEU A 297 -29.93 3.94 -23.41
N PHE A 298 -30.05 3.62 -22.12
CA PHE A 298 -28.90 3.20 -21.30
C PHE A 298 -28.30 1.88 -21.79
N ARG A 299 -29.12 0.90 -22.16
CA ARG A 299 -28.67 -0.36 -22.76
C ARG A 299 -27.93 -0.12 -24.07
N LEU A 300 -28.44 0.77 -24.93
CA LEU A 300 -27.78 1.16 -26.17
C LEU A 300 -26.40 1.77 -25.90
N PHE A 301 -26.31 2.70 -24.95
CA PHE A 301 -25.02 3.28 -24.54
C PHE A 301 -24.06 2.21 -24.02
N GLU A 302 -24.51 1.28 -23.17
CA GLU A 302 -23.67 0.19 -22.65
C GLU A 302 -23.16 -0.76 -23.76
N ILE A 303 -23.98 -1.03 -24.78
CA ILE A 303 -23.56 -1.82 -25.95
C ILE A 303 -22.45 -1.10 -26.71
N LEU A 304 -22.63 0.20 -26.98
CA LEU A 304 -21.63 1.03 -27.67
C LEU A 304 -20.33 1.12 -26.87
N ARG A 305 -20.44 1.36 -25.55
CA ARG A 305 -19.33 1.40 -24.60
C ARG A 305 -18.57 0.09 -24.56
N ARG A 306 -19.26 -1.05 -24.49
CA ARG A 306 -18.63 -2.38 -24.53
C ARG A 306 -17.89 -2.62 -25.85
N ALA A 307 -18.50 -2.26 -26.98
CA ALA A 307 -17.87 -2.43 -28.29
C ALA A 307 -16.62 -1.55 -28.44
N ALA A 308 -16.69 -0.28 -28.02
CA ALA A 308 -15.55 0.64 -28.00
C ALA A 308 -14.44 0.13 -27.06
N PHE A 309 -14.81 -0.32 -25.85
CA PHE A 309 -13.86 -0.89 -24.90
C PHE A 309 -13.14 -2.10 -25.48
N GLN A 310 -13.85 -3.03 -26.13
CA GLN A 310 -13.21 -4.19 -26.76
C GLN A 310 -12.26 -3.76 -27.88
N LYS A 311 -12.68 -2.81 -28.73
CA LYS A 311 -11.83 -2.30 -29.82
C LYS A 311 -10.53 -1.68 -29.30
N GLU A 312 -10.62 -0.92 -28.21
CA GLU A 312 -9.47 -0.27 -27.58
C GLU A 312 -8.61 -1.27 -26.79
N ALA A 313 -9.22 -2.09 -25.92
CA ALA A 313 -8.51 -3.05 -25.08
C ALA A 313 -7.74 -4.11 -25.88
N PHE A 314 -8.27 -4.52 -27.04
CA PHE A 314 -7.68 -5.56 -27.89
C PHE A 314 -6.84 -5.00 -29.04
N THR A 315 -6.41 -3.74 -29.00
CA THR A 315 -5.33 -3.27 -29.88
C THR A 315 -4.04 -4.06 -29.58
N LEU A 316 -3.17 -4.20 -30.59
CA LEU A 316 -1.89 -4.92 -30.42
C LEU A 316 -1.04 -4.31 -29.30
N GLU A 317 -1.03 -2.99 -29.19
CA GLU A 317 -0.29 -2.25 -28.16
C GLU A 317 -0.85 -2.49 -26.76
N ASN A 318 -2.17 -2.29 -26.55
CA ASN A 318 -2.79 -2.47 -25.24
C ASN A 318 -2.70 -3.92 -24.78
N ARG A 319 -2.91 -4.86 -25.69
CA ARG A 319 -2.80 -6.28 -25.38
C ARG A 319 -1.38 -6.65 -24.96
N ALA A 320 -0.37 -6.22 -25.71
CA ALA A 320 1.03 -6.49 -25.35
C ALA A 320 1.37 -5.90 -23.97
N ALA A 321 1.03 -4.63 -23.72
CA ALA A 321 1.29 -3.96 -22.45
C ALA A 321 0.59 -4.62 -21.24
N LEU A 322 -0.66 -5.06 -21.42
CA LEU A 322 -1.41 -5.77 -20.38
C LEU A 322 -0.86 -7.18 -20.17
N ASP A 323 -0.57 -7.93 -21.24
CA ASP A 323 -0.04 -9.30 -21.17
C ASP A 323 1.34 -9.31 -20.49
N ASP A 324 2.22 -8.36 -20.82
CA ASP A 324 3.55 -8.21 -20.21
C ASP A 324 3.42 -7.96 -18.70
N ARG A 325 2.54 -7.04 -18.29
CA ARG A 325 2.33 -6.75 -16.86
C ARG A 325 1.66 -7.91 -16.13
N ILE A 326 0.69 -8.60 -16.75
CA ILE A 326 0.06 -9.78 -16.15
C ILE A 326 1.09 -10.91 -15.99
N ALA A 327 1.97 -11.11 -16.97
CA ALA A 327 3.06 -12.08 -16.87
C ALA A 327 3.98 -11.75 -15.69
N GLN A 328 4.32 -10.46 -15.51
CA GLN A 328 5.10 -10.00 -14.36
C GLN A 328 4.41 -10.29 -13.02
N ILE A 329 3.11 -9.95 -12.90
CA ILE A 329 2.32 -10.23 -11.69
C ILE A 329 2.25 -11.72 -11.40
N ARG A 330 2.07 -12.56 -12.43
CA ARG A 330 2.07 -14.02 -12.29
C ARG A 330 3.41 -14.53 -11.80
N ALA A 331 4.52 -14.05 -12.34
CA ALA A 331 5.86 -14.42 -11.89
C ALA A 331 6.06 -14.13 -10.40
N ILE A 332 5.65 -12.94 -9.93
CA ILE A 332 5.71 -12.57 -8.50
C ILE A 332 4.78 -13.45 -7.67
N ARG A 333 3.56 -13.72 -8.17
CA ARG A 333 2.56 -14.56 -7.48
C ARG A 333 3.02 -16.00 -7.32
N GLU A 334 3.73 -16.55 -8.30
CA GLU A 334 4.18 -17.95 -8.32
C GLU A 334 5.36 -18.22 -7.38
N VAL A 335 6.04 -17.17 -6.89
CA VAL A 335 7.06 -17.32 -5.85
C VAL A 335 6.46 -18.03 -4.64
N GLU A 336 7.00 -19.22 -4.37
CA GLU A 336 6.60 -20.04 -3.23
C GLU A 336 6.97 -19.31 -1.94
N ILE A 337 5.93 -19.01 -1.16
CA ILE A 337 6.07 -18.50 0.20
C ILE A 337 5.41 -19.55 1.06
N LEU A 338 6.16 -20.13 2.01
CA LEU A 338 5.61 -21.14 2.91
C LEU A 338 4.39 -20.53 3.60
N PRO A 339 3.21 -21.16 3.52
CA PRO A 339 2.01 -20.62 4.11
C PRO A 339 2.17 -20.66 5.63
N ASP A 340 2.34 -19.50 6.26
CA ASP A 340 1.77 -19.34 7.59
C ASP A 340 0.28 -19.09 7.38
N GLU A 341 -0.54 -19.79 8.14
CA GLU A 341 -2.00 -19.68 8.16
C GLU A 341 -2.43 -18.26 8.55
N GLN A 342 -2.36 -17.33 7.61
CA GLN A 342 -3.06 -16.07 7.70
C GLN A 342 -3.92 -15.97 6.45
N GLU A 343 -5.19 -16.37 6.64
CA GLU A 343 -6.25 -16.03 5.71
C GLU A 343 -6.13 -14.54 5.39
N TYR A 344 -6.06 -14.23 4.10
CA TYR A 344 -6.30 -12.88 3.59
C TYR A 344 -7.43 -12.25 4.41
N PRO A 345 -7.33 -10.98 4.84
CA PRO A 345 -8.41 -10.32 5.55
C PRO A 345 -9.73 -10.61 4.80
N PRO A 346 -10.80 -11.10 5.47
CA PRO A 346 -12.07 -11.48 4.85
C PRO A 346 -12.85 -10.32 4.15
N ASN A 347 -12.18 -9.25 3.74
CA ASN A 347 -12.79 -7.95 3.52
C ASN A 347 -12.84 -7.69 2.00
N GLN A 348 -13.98 -7.23 1.51
CA GLN A 348 -14.31 -6.85 0.11
C GLN A 348 -14.49 -7.97 -0.93
N ARG A 349 -13.84 -9.14 -0.79
CA ARG A 349 -14.04 -10.24 -1.77
C ARG A 349 -15.52 -10.63 -1.91
N TRP A 350 -16.22 -10.71 -0.79
CA TRP A 350 -17.65 -11.04 -0.75
C TRP A 350 -18.52 -9.94 -1.34
N GLU A 351 -18.20 -8.66 -1.09
CA GLU A 351 -18.97 -7.53 -1.59
C GLU A 351 -18.88 -7.42 -3.11
N ILE A 352 -17.67 -7.51 -3.67
CA ILE A 352 -17.46 -7.48 -5.12
C ILE A 352 -18.11 -8.70 -5.76
N ARG A 353 -17.95 -9.90 -5.18
CA ARG A 353 -18.59 -11.11 -5.70
C ARG A 353 -20.12 -11.03 -5.62
N ARG A 354 -20.65 -10.35 -4.60
CA ARG A 354 -22.08 -10.09 -4.47
C ARG A 354 -22.57 -9.15 -5.58
N LEU A 355 -21.83 -8.09 -5.91
CA LEU A 355 -22.17 -7.18 -7.01
C LEU A 355 -22.13 -7.89 -8.38
N GLU A 356 -21.25 -8.88 -8.55
CA GLU A 356 -21.21 -9.70 -9.77
C GLU A 356 -22.44 -10.63 -9.89
N LEU A 357 -22.94 -11.14 -8.77
CA LEU A 357 -23.99 -12.16 -8.74
C LEU A 357 -25.39 -11.60 -8.52
N TYR A 358 -25.51 -10.43 -7.89
CA TYR A 358 -26.78 -9.89 -7.39
C TYR A 358 -26.84 -8.37 -7.52
N GLU A 359 -28.00 -7.88 -7.90
CA GLU A 359 -28.33 -6.46 -7.83
C GLU A 359 -28.80 -6.05 -6.43
N HIS A 360 -28.59 -4.77 -6.08
CA HIS A 360 -29.07 -4.22 -4.83
C HIS A 360 -30.58 -3.98 -4.87
N GLY A 361 -31.30 -4.57 -3.90
CA GLY A 361 -32.76 -4.45 -3.82
C GLY A 361 -33.27 -3.00 -3.70
N ASP A 362 -32.48 -2.08 -3.13
CA ASP A 362 -32.87 -0.67 -3.03
C ASP A 362 -33.05 -0.02 -4.41
N PHE A 363 -32.18 -0.35 -5.37
CA PHE A 363 -32.26 0.14 -6.74
C PHE A 363 -33.51 -0.41 -7.44
N ILE A 364 -33.70 -1.73 -7.40
CA ILE A 364 -34.87 -2.41 -7.99
C ILE A 364 -36.17 -1.85 -7.41
N ASN A 365 -36.23 -1.68 -6.08
CA ASN A 365 -37.44 -1.26 -5.37
C ASN A 365 -37.77 0.22 -5.62
N GLN A 366 -36.76 1.11 -5.65
CA GLN A 366 -36.99 2.55 -5.87
C GLN A 366 -37.35 2.87 -7.31
N ALA A 367 -36.69 2.21 -8.27
CA ALA A 367 -36.95 2.40 -9.69
C ALA A 367 -38.13 1.55 -10.20
N HIS A 368 -38.74 0.72 -9.34
CA HIS A 368 -39.82 -0.20 -9.69
C HIS A 368 -39.48 -1.08 -10.91
N LEU A 369 -38.22 -1.53 -10.99
CA LEU A 369 -37.74 -2.31 -12.12
C LEU A 369 -38.39 -3.70 -12.13
N PRO A 370 -38.62 -4.28 -13.32
CA PRO A 370 -39.14 -5.63 -13.44
C PRO A 370 -38.18 -6.64 -12.78
N LEU A 371 -38.75 -7.64 -12.12
CA LEU A 371 -37.97 -8.70 -11.48
C LEU A 371 -37.47 -9.69 -12.52
N GLU A 372 -36.16 -9.84 -12.63
CA GLU A 372 -35.51 -10.84 -13.47
C GLU A 372 -35.60 -12.26 -12.88
N LEU A 373 -35.41 -13.26 -13.74
CA LEU A 373 -35.39 -14.68 -13.35
C LEU A 373 -34.16 -14.95 -12.47
N GLY A 374 -34.39 -15.57 -11.30
CA GLY A 374 -33.32 -15.91 -10.35
C GLY A 374 -33.16 -14.96 -9.16
N ILE A 375 -34.01 -13.94 -9.02
CA ILE A 375 -33.98 -13.02 -7.87
C ILE A 375 -34.46 -13.71 -6.58
N SER A 376 -33.66 -13.63 -5.51
CA SER A 376 -34.09 -14.00 -4.16
C SER A 376 -34.72 -12.79 -3.43
N LEU A 377 -35.94 -12.95 -2.93
CA LEU A 377 -36.68 -11.89 -2.22
C LEU A 377 -36.70 -12.13 -0.71
N ARG A 378 -36.56 -11.07 0.08
CA ARG A 378 -36.77 -11.11 1.54
C ARG A 378 -38.00 -10.29 1.89
N LEU A 379 -39.07 -10.96 2.31
CA LEU A 379 -40.32 -10.33 2.73
C LEU A 379 -40.39 -10.36 4.27
N GLY A 380 -40.09 -9.24 4.91
CA GLY A 380 -40.04 -9.14 6.38
C GLY A 380 -38.93 -10.00 7.01
N GLU A 381 -39.19 -10.61 8.16
CA GLU A 381 -38.20 -11.44 8.88
C GLU A 381 -37.94 -12.80 8.21
N ARG A 382 -38.77 -13.23 7.26
CA ARG A 382 -38.62 -14.52 6.57
C ARG A 382 -37.93 -14.34 5.22
N SER A 383 -36.73 -14.89 5.09
CA SER A 383 -36.08 -15.12 3.80
C SER A 383 -36.84 -16.22 3.05
N THR A 384 -37.52 -15.88 1.96
CA THR A 384 -38.25 -16.84 1.14
C THR A 384 -37.69 -16.75 -0.28
N SER A 385 -36.86 -17.70 -0.68
CA SER A 385 -36.26 -17.71 -2.02
C SER A 385 -37.31 -18.18 -3.03
N TRP A 386 -37.72 -17.32 -3.95
CA TRP A 386 -38.61 -17.66 -5.05
C TRP A 386 -37.77 -17.82 -6.33
N LEU A 387 -37.84 -18.99 -6.97
CA LEU A 387 -37.37 -19.15 -8.35
C LEU A 387 -38.54 -18.80 -9.27
N LEU A 388 -38.54 -17.57 -9.78
CA LEU A 388 -39.48 -17.17 -10.83
C LEU A 388 -39.10 -17.89 -12.13
N SER A 389 -40.09 -18.47 -12.80
CA SER A 389 -40.04 -19.07 -14.15
C SER A 389 -40.90 -18.18 -15.07
N PRO A 390 -40.64 -18.07 -16.39
CA PRO A 390 -41.06 -16.92 -17.21
C PRO A 390 -42.56 -16.78 -17.55
N ALA A 391 -43.46 -17.28 -16.70
CA ALA A 391 -44.89 -16.98 -16.81
C ALA A 391 -45.22 -15.66 -16.09
N ILE A 392 -45.20 -14.57 -16.87
CA ILE A 392 -45.85 -13.26 -16.71
C ILE A 392 -46.60 -13.05 -15.37
N LEU A 393 -46.07 -12.19 -14.51
CA LEU A 393 -46.81 -11.58 -13.38
C LEU A 393 -46.97 -10.08 -13.65
N TRP A 394 -48.19 -9.67 -14.03
CA TRP A 394 -48.59 -8.26 -14.05
C TRP A 394 -49.04 -7.84 -12.64
N PHE A 395 -48.47 -6.77 -12.10
CA PHE A 395 -49.02 -6.08 -10.93
C PHE A 395 -49.77 -4.83 -11.38
N GLU A 396 -51.10 -4.87 -11.37
CA GLU A 396 -51.93 -3.69 -11.66
C GLU A 396 -52.10 -2.82 -10.39
N ARG A 397 -51.84 -1.52 -10.54
CA ARG A 397 -51.88 -0.54 -9.45
C ARG A 397 -53.34 -0.23 -9.09
N THR A 398 -53.88 -0.86 -8.04
CA THR A 398 -55.16 -0.43 -7.45
C THR A 398 -54.93 0.65 -6.39
N VAL A 399 -55.42 1.85 -6.69
CA VAL A 399 -55.63 2.90 -5.68
C VAL A 399 -56.56 2.31 -4.62
N ALA A 400 -56.11 2.30 -3.36
CA ALA A 400 -56.70 1.65 -2.18
C ALA A 400 -56.26 0.19 -1.90
N GLY A 401 -54.98 0.03 -1.56
CA GLY A 401 -54.59 -0.65 -0.30
C GLY A 401 -55.09 -2.07 -0.05
N LYS A 402 -54.85 -3.01 -0.97
CA LYS A 402 -54.54 -4.44 -0.71
C LYS A 402 -54.16 -5.14 -2.02
N PRO A 403 -53.00 -5.81 -2.13
CA PRO A 403 -52.65 -6.54 -3.33
C PRO A 403 -53.52 -7.81 -3.47
N LYS A 404 -54.18 -7.97 -4.61
CA LYS A 404 -54.84 -9.22 -5.03
C LYS A 404 -53.97 -9.86 -6.11
N VAL A 405 -53.46 -11.07 -5.83
CA VAL A 405 -52.77 -11.89 -6.83
C VAL A 405 -53.84 -12.66 -7.61
N TRP A 406 -53.84 -12.51 -8.94
CA TRP A 406 -54.58 -13.39 -9.83
C TRP A 406 -53.58 -14.26 -10.58
N CYS A 407 -53.64 -15.57 -10.34
CA CYS A 407 -53.05 -16.54 -11.26
C CYS A 407 -54.11 -16.86 -12.33
N SER A 408 -53.78 -16.62 -13.60
CA SER A 408 -54.56 -17.15 -14.73
C SER A 408 -54.36 -18.67 -14.81
N PRO A 409 -55.43 -19.48 -14.97
CA PRO A 409 -55.28 -20.86 -15.40
C PRO A 409 -55.21 -20.89 -16.93
N GLY A 410 -54.04 -21.23 -17.47
CA GLY A 410 -53.80 -21.43 -18.90
C GLY A 410 -52.32 -21.64 -19.18
#